data_AF-A0A4P5QJ34-F1
#
_entry.id   AF-A0A4P5QJ34-F1
#
_cell.length_a   1.000
_cell.length_b   1.000
_cell.length_c   1.000
_cell.angle_alpha   90.00
_cell.angle_beta   90.00
_cell.angle_gamma   90.00
#
_symmetry.space_group_name_H-M   'P 1'
#
loop_
_entity.id
_entity.type
_entity.pdbx_description
1 polymer ?
#
loop_
_entity_poly.entity_id
_entity_poly.type
_entity_poly.pdbx_seq_one_letter_code
_entity_poly.pdbx_strand_id
1 'polypeptide(L)'
;MADSPLLMKITGAHICQLFDAYHEYDPVLVYEFAEGVSGDELHSKRNPDATQAVDIAAQILSALRADERQRVAHGNVKPSNVIIIELPDGRPFAAVLDWALTAYRAP
;
A
#
# COMPACT_ATOMS: atom_id res chain seq x y z
N MET A 1 -12.52 -0.31 -21.04
CA MET A 1 -13.09 0.84 -20.29
C MET A 1 -12.25 0.94 -19.02
N ALA A 2 -11.67 2.11 -18.72
CA ALA A 2 -10.74 2.28 -17.60
C ALA A 2 -11.51 2.21 -16.27
N ASP A 3 -11.66 1.01 -15.72
CA ASP A 3 -12.47 0.79 -14.51
C ASP A 3 -11.62 0.93 -13.24
N SER A 4 -10.99 2.11 -13.03
CA SER A 4 -10.70 2.54 -11.65
C SER A 4 -10.36 4.03 -11.41
N PRO A 5 -11.09 5.00 -11.99
CA PRO A 5 -10.82 6.44 -11.78
C PRO A 5 -10.96 6.89 -10.31
N LEU A 6 -11.54 6.06 -9.43
CA LEU A 6 -11.58 6.30 -7.99
C LEU A 6 -10.31 5.84 -7.28
N LEU A 7 -9.77 4.65 -7.62
CA LEU A 7 -8.55 4.14 -6.98
C LEU A 7 -7.33 5.01 -7.33
N MET A 8 -7.25 5.52 -8.55
CA MET A 8 -6.16 6.42 -8.98
C MET A 8 -6.16 7.77 -8.25
N LYS A 9 -7.27 8.13 -7.58
CA LYS A 9 -7.37 9.35 -6.77
C LYS A 9 -6.84 9.13 -5.36
N ILE A 10 -6.69 7.89 -4.91
CA ILE A 10 -6.19 7.58 -3.57
C ILE A 10 -4.70 7.91 -3.53
N THR A 11 -4.39 8.96 -2.80
CA THR A 11 -3.03 9.48 -2.63
C THR A 11 -2.82 9.88 -1.18
N GLY A 12 -1.58 9.82 -0.73
CA GLY A 12 -1.24 10.18 0.65
C GLY A 12 0.18 9.79 1.00
N ALA A 13 0.62 10.26 2.15
CA ALA A 13 1.82 9.70 2.77
C ALA A 13 1.59 8.22 3.05
N HIS A 14 2.61 7.40 2.80
CA HIS A 14 2.60 5.95 3.03
C HIS A 14 1.65 5.16 2.11
N ILE A 15 1.26 5.71 0.96
CA ILE A 15 0.46 5.01 -0.06
C ILE A 15 1.29 4.85 -1.31
N CYS A 16 1.47 3.62 -1.78
CA CYS A 16 1.96 3.36 -3.12
C CYS A 16 0.85 3.66 -4.11
N GLN A 17 0.99 4.75 -4.86
CA GLN A 17 -0.07 5.24 -5.74
C GLN A 17 -0.30 4.32 -6.94
N LEU A 18 -1.57 4.08 -7.30
CA LEU A 18 -1.94 3.45 -8.57
C LEU A 18 -1.86 4.50 -9.69
N PHE A 19 -0.98 4.30 -10.65
CA PHE A 19 -0.78 5.19 -11.80
C PHE A 19 -1.63 4.83 -13.01
N ASP A 20 -1.90 3.54 -13.24
CA ASP A 20 -2.71 3.08 -14.36
C ASP A 20 -3.31 1.68 -14.12
N ALA A 21 -4.38 1.35 -14.86
CA ALA A 21 -5.04 0.05 -14.83
C ALA A 21 -5.55 -0.34 -16.23
N TYR A 22 -5.13 -1.53 -16.70
CA TYR A 22 -5.53 -2.09 -18.00
C TYR A 22 -6.32 -3.38 -17.79
N HIS A 23 -7.32 -3.64 -18.64
CA HIS A 23 -8.21 -4.80 -18.54
C HIS A 23 -8.48 -5.47 -19.90
N GLU A 24 -7.59 -5.30 -20.88
CA GLU A 24 -7.83 -5.77 -22.25
C GLU A 24 -7.73 -7.30 -22.38
N TYR A 25 -6.95 -7.94 -21.49
CA TYR A 25 -6.83 -9.40 -21.39
C TYR A 25 -6.93 -9.85 -19.93
N ASP A 26 -5.86 -9.62 -19.18
CA ASP A 26 -5.80 -9.78 -17.72
C ASP A 26 -5.71 -8.40 -17.07
N PRO A 27 -6.26 -8.23 -15.84
CA PRO A 27 -6.12 -6.99 -15.11
C PRO A 27 -4.65 -6.73 -14.80
N VAL A 28 -4.10 -5.66 -15.36
CA VAL A 28 -2.76 -5.16 -15.08
C VAL A 28 -2.88 -3.86 -14.31
N LEU A 29 -2.28 -3.80 -13.13
CA LEU A 29 -2.22 -2.60 -12.30
C LEU A 29 -0.80 -2.06 -12.27
N VAL A 30 -0.64 -0.77 -12.57
CA VAL A 30 0.65 -0.09 -12.57
C VAL A 30 0.73 0.80 -11.34
N TYR A 31 1.63 0.47 -10.41
CA TYR A 31 1.83 1.19 -9.16
C TYR A 31 3.15 1.97 -9.17
N GLU A 32 3.22 2.96 -8.27
CA GLU A 32 4.48 3.48 -7.76
C GLU A 32 5.39 2.33 -7.31
N PHE A 33 6.66 2.39 -7.71
CA PHE A 33 7.66 1.42 -7.30
C PHE A 33 8.26 1.80 -5.94
N ALA A 34 7.93 1.02 -4.90
CA ALA A 34 8.55 1.10 -3.59
C ALA A 34 9.67 0.05 -3.48
N GLU A 35 10.93 0.51 -3.45
CA GLU A 35 12.09 -0.36 -3.32
C GLU A 35 12.29 -0.77 -1.85
N GLY A 36 11.79 -1.93 -1.48
CA GLY A 36 11.87 -2.42 -0.11
C GLY A 36 11.50 -3.90 0.02
N VAL A 37 11.34 -4.34 1.27
CA VAL A 37 10.97 -5.72 1.60
C VAL A 37 9.47 -5.76 1.88
N SER A 38 8.78 -6.77 1.34
CA SER A 38 7.38 -7.00 1.66
C SER A 38 7.21 -7.37 3.15
N GLY A 39 6.10 -6.95 3.76
CA GLY A 39 5.84 -7.19 5.18
C GLY A 39 5.76 -8.66 5.57
N ASP A 40 5.43 -9.55 4.64
CA ASP A 40 5.45 -11.01 4.84
C ASP A 40 6.88 -11.58 4.94
N GLU A 41 7.82 -11.00 4.22
CA GLU A 41 9.23 -11.35 4.26
C GLU A 41 9.99 -10.65 5.38
N LEU A 42 9.41 -9.59 5.97
CA LEU A 42 10.09 -8.71 6.93
C LEU A 42 10.78 -9.51 8.03
N HIS A 43 10.09 -10.40 8.73
CA HIS A 43 10.67 -11.18 9.82
C HIS A 43 11.90 -12.02 9.40
N SER A 44 11.93 -12.49 8.15
CA SER A 44 13.02 -13.31 7.61
C SER A 44 14.24 -12.48 7.17
N LYS A 45 14.03 -11.24 6.75
CA LYS A 45 15.08 -10.34 6.23
C LYS A 45 15.60 -9.40 7.32
N ARG A 46 14.71 -8.96 8.21
CA ARG A 46 14.95 -7.92 9.21
C ARG A 46 13.86 -7.93 10.28
N ASN A 47 14.21 -8.27 11.51
CA ASN A 47 13.24 -8.23 12.61
C ASN A 47 13.25 -6.83 13.26
N PRO A 48 12.20 -6.00 13.08
CA PRO A 48 12.15 -4.69 13.72
C PRO A 48 12.09 -4.84 15.24
N ASP A 49 12.75 -3.92 15.95
CA ASP A 49 12.53 -3.81 17.39
C ASP A 49 11.12 -3.28 17.71
N ALA A 50 10.76 -3.26 18.99
CA ALA A 50 9.44 -2.81 19.42
C ALA A 50 9.14 -1.35 19.01
N THR A 51 10.16 -0.48 19.01
CA THR A 51 10.01 0.93 18.63
C THR A 51 9.75 1.06 17.13
N GLN A 52 10.52 0.34 16.32
CA GLN A 52 10.35 0.29 14.86
C GLN A 52 9.00 -0.33 14.48
N ALA A 53 8.55 -1.36 15.19
CA ALA A 53 7.24 -1.97 14.94
C ALA A 53 6.09 -0.99 15.23
N VAL A 54 6.18 -0.20 16.30
CA VAL A 54 5.20 0.85 16.61
C VAL A 54 5.22 1.96 15.55
N ASP A 55 6.40 2.37 15.09
CA ASP A 55 6.55 3.36 14.02
C ASP A 55 5.92 2.88 12.70
N ILE A 56 6.24 1.65 12.27
CA ILE A 56 5.62 1.02 11.09
C ILE A 56 4.08 0.96 11.23
N ALA A 57 3.57 0.54 12.38
CA ALA A 57 2.12 0.49 12.62
C ALA A 57 1.47 1.88 12.54
N ALA A 58 2.13 2.92 13.08
CA ALA A 58 1.63 4.30 12.99
C ALA A 58 1.59 4.81 11.54
N GLN A 59 2.60 4.49 10.73
CA GLN A 59 2.63 4.85 9.31
C GLN A 59 1.53 4.14 8.51
N ILE A 60 1.30 2.85 8.74
CA ILE A 60 0.19 2.09 8.13
C ILE A 60 -1.15 2.72 8.51
N LEU A 61 -1.37 3.03 9.80
CA LEU A 61 -2.59 3.71 10.24
C LEU A 61 -2.76 5.09 9.60
N SER A 62 -1.67 5.81 9.36
CA SER A 62 -1.70 7.08 8.63
C SER A 62 -2.15 6.90 7.18
N ALA A 63 -1.67 5.86 6.48
CA ALA A 63 -2.13 5.52 5.14
C ALA A 63 -3.62 5.17 5.13
N LEU A 64 -4.08 4.32 6.05
CA LEU A 64 -5.49 3.91 6.14
C LEU A 64 -6.42 5.07 6.49
N ARG A 65 -5.93 6.12 7.13
CA ARG A 65 -6.70 7.35 7.36
C ARG A 65 -6.88 8.21 6.10
N ALA A 66 -6.10 7.99 5.04
CA ALA A 66 -6.35 8.67 3.75
C ALA A 66 -7.75 8.34 3.21
N ASP A 67 -8.27 7.16 3.56
CA ASP A 67 -9.63 6.71 3.26
C ASP A 67 -10.70 7.65 3.84
N GLU A 68 -10.44 8.36 4.95
CA GLU A 68 -11.41 9.30 5.54
C GLU A 68 -11.77 10.44 4.59
N ARG A 69 -10.82 10.88 3.74
CA ARG A 69 -11.04 11.95 2.76
C ARG A 69 -11.68 11.44 1.47
N GLN A 70 -11.43 10.19 1.12
CA GLN A 70 -11.82 9.59 -0.17
C GLN A 70 -13.06 8.68 -0.06
N ARG A 71 -13.44 8.30 1.17
CA ARG A 71 -14.52 7.36 1.53
C ARG A 71 -14.39 5.99 0.86
N VAL A 72 -13.17 5.53 0.60
CA VAL A 72 -12.89 4.20 0.05
C VAL A 72 -12.10 3.42 1.09
N ALA A 73 -12.67 2.38 1.68
CA ALA A 73 -11.93 1.53 2.61
C ALA A 73 -10.90 0.67 1.85
N HIS A 74 -9.70 0.46 2.41
CA HIS A 74 -8.70 -0.44 1.82
C HIS A 74 -9.20 -1.89 1.65
N GLY A 75 -9.87 -2.46 2.65
CA GLY A 75 -10.54 -3.77 2.56
C GLY A 75 -9.66 -5.03 2.50
N ASN A 76 -8.33 -4.90 2.41
CA ASN A 76 -7.39 -6.03 2.26
C ASN A 76 -6.05 -5.77 2.96
N VAL A 77 -6.12 -5.24 4.19
CA VAL A 77 -4.91 -4.95 4.97
C VAL A 77 -4.26 -6.25 5.43
N LYS A 78 -3.05 -6.52 4.94
CA LYS A 78 -2.23 -7.70 5.27
C LYS A 78 -0.75 -7.40 5.06
N PRO A 79 0.18 -8.17 5.65
CA PRO A 79 1.61 -7.90 5.54
C PRO A 79 2.14 -7.83 4.10
N SER A 80 1.65 -8.69 3.19
CA SER A 80 2.08 -8.66 1.78
C SER A 80 1.60 -7.45 0.97
N ASN A 81 0.73 -6.62 1.56
CA ASN A 81 0.29 -5.34 1.00
C ASN A 81 1.00 -4.15 1.66
N VAL A 82 2.12 -4.39 2.35
CA VAL A 82 2.95 -3.35 2.95
C VAL A 82 4.39 -3.57 2.52
N ILE A 83 5.01 -2.54 1.94
CA ILE A 83 6.44 -2.52 1.65
C ILE A 83 7.14 -1.73 2.75
N ILE A 84 8.21 -2.30 3.29
CA ILE A 84 9.09 -1.67 4.27
C ILE A 84 10.38 -1.27 3.56
N ILE A 85 10.57 0.03 3.46
CA ILE A 85 11.76 0.68 2.88
C ILE A 85 12.67 1.08 4.03
N GLU A 86 13.97 0.81 3.92
CA GLU A 86 14.94 1.37 4.86
C GLU A 86 15.43 2.71 4.32
N LEU A 87 15.19 3.78 5.09
CA LEU A 87 15.71 5.10 4.76
C LEU A 87 17.21 5.16 5.01
N PRO A 88 17.95 6.12 4.39
CA PRO A 88 19.40 6.24 4.58
C PRO A 88 19.87 6.41 6.03
N ASP A 89 18.97 6.86 6.92
CA ASP A 89 19.23 7.01 8.36
C ASP A 89 18.83 5.78 9.20
N GLY A 90 18.47 4.67 8.55
CA GLY A 90 18.10 3.39 9.17
C GLY A 90 16.66 3.31 9.68
N ARG A 91 15.87 4.39 9.56
CA ARG A 91 14.46 4.37 9.94
C ARG A 91 13.61 3.61 8.91
N PRO A 92 12.60 2.85 9.35
CA PRO A 92 11.68 2.21 8.43
C PRO A 92 10.69 3.23 7.86
N PHE A 93 10.41 3.11 6.57
CA PHE A 93 9.30 3.76 5.90
C PHE A 93 8.34 2.69 5.37
N ALA A 94 7.10 2.70 5.84
CA ALA A 94 6.05 1.81 5.37
C ALA A 94 5.28 2.46 4.23
N ALA A 95 5.08 1.71 3.15
CA ALA A 95 4.22 2.08 2.04
C ALA A 95 3.16 0.99 1.84
N VAL A 96 1.90 1.37 1.84
CA VAL A 96 0.75 0.46 1.72
C VAL A 96 0.33 0.37 0.26
N LEU A 97 0.00 -0.85 -0.17
CA LEU A 97 -0.40 -1.21 -1.53
C LEU A 97 -1.84 -1.73 -1.57
N ASP A 98 -2.40 -1.81 -2.77
CA ASP A 98 -3.54 -2.70 -3.08
C ASP A 98 -4.86 -2.37 -2.33
N TRP A 99 -5.39 -1.18 -2.60
CA TRP A 99 -6.79 -0.80 -2.31
C TRP A 99 -7.82 -1.57 -3.17
N ALA A 100 -7.38 -2.51 -4.04
CA ALA A 100 -8.14 -2.95 -5.19
C ALA A 100 -9.35 -3.85 -4.88
N LEU A 101 -9.39 -4.50 -3.70
CA LEU A 101 -10.46 -5.46 -3.38
C LEU A 101 -11.81 -4.82 -3.04
N THR A 102 -11.85 -3.55 -2.63
CA THR A 102 -13.10 -2.87 -2.27
C THR A 102 -13.75 -2.16 -3.46
N ALA A 103 -12.96 -1.80 -4.48
CA ALA A 103 -13.42 -1.06 -5.66
C ALA A 103 -13.72 -1.96 -6.86
N TYR A 104 -13.14 -3.16 -6.93
CA TYR A 104 -13.44 -4.12 -7.99
C TYR A 104 -14.70 -4.92 -7.65
N ARG A 105 -15.88 -4.38 -7.97
CA ARG A 105 -17.06 -5.22 -8.19
C ARG A 105 -17.03 -5.66 -9.64
N ALA A 106 -16.70 -6.94 -9.89
CA ALA A 106 -17.07 -7.55 -11.15
C ALA A 106 -18.59 -7.38 -11.35
N PRO A 107 -19.07 -7.15 -12.58
CA PRO A 107 -20.50 -7.05 -12.88
C PRO A 107 -21.28 -8.28 -12.42
#